data_AF-A0A7J4XY71-F1
#
_entry.id   AF-A0A7J4XY71-F1
#
_cell.length_a   1.000
_cell.length_b   1.000
_cell.length_c   1.000
_cell.angle_alpha   90.00
_cell.angle_beta   90.00
_cell.angle_gamma   90.00
#
_symmetry.space_group_name_H-M   'P 1'
#
loop_
_entity.id
_entity.type
_entity.pdbx_description
1 polymer ?
#
loop_
_entity_poly.entity_id
_entity_poly.type
_entity_poly.pdbx_seq_one_letter_code
_entity_poly.pdbx_strand_id
1 'polypeptide(L)'
;MTLFANMPTITGSEAEELFAAGISLLSCKAFPDAYLCFNRIPNKDFRLLYNKALCCFMVEWYDECYRLLCEAERLMSGGDVIRMAELPETFLRYDYDGGPLFYPIPQGIPESLAYRQLLRLKAETAFKLHLYSEVKAISARLGGRYKHIEKLINKGNDNDNL
;
A
#
# COMPACT_ATOMS: atom_id res chain seq x y z
N MET A 1 27.74 -19.82 25.01
CA MET A 1 26.44 -19.74 25.71
C MET A 1 25.93 -18.32 25.47
N THR A 2 25.13 -18.13 24.42
CA THR A 2 24.53 -16.83 24.07
C THR A 2 23.04 -16.93 24.39
N LEU A 3 22.59 -16.11 25.34
CA LEU A 3 21.19 -15.99 25.70
C LEU A 3 20.38 -15.62 24.45
N PHE A 4 19.52 -16.53 24.00
CA PHE A 4 18.35 -16.14 23.23
C PHE A 4 17.54 -15.26 24.16
N ALA A 5 17.64 -13.94 23.99
CA ALA A 5 16.70 -13.01 24.58
C ALA A 5 15.32 -13.44 24.06
N ASN A 6 14.51 -14.05 24.93
CA ASN A 6 13.10 -14.27 24.71
C ASN A 6 12.48 -12.88 24.48
N MET A 7 12.44 -12.46 23.22
CA MET A 7 11.58 -11.37 22.81
C MET A 7 10.18 -11.76 23.27
N PRO A 8 9.49 -10.94 24.08
CA PRO A 8 8.15 -11.26 24.52
C PRO A 8 7.30 -11.58 23.29
N THR A 9 6.83 -12.82 23.20
CA THR A 9 5.90 -13.25 22.18
C THR A 9 4.60 -12.53 22.46
N ILE A 10 4.32 -11.47 21.71
CA ILE A 10 3.04 -10.78 21.82
C ILE A 10 1.91 -11.76 21.49
N THR A 11 0.83 -11.66 22.25
CA THR A 11 -0.40 -12.42 22.04
C THR A 11 -1.15 -11.94 20.81
N GLY A 12 -2.10 -12.74 20.32
CA GLY A 12 -2.98 -12.33 19.22
C GLY A 12 -3.76 -11.04 19.52
N SER A 13 -4.26 -10.89 20.75
CA SER A 13 -4.99 -9.69 21.20
C SER A 13 -4.10 -8.45 21.19
N GLU A 14 -2.86 -8.55 21.68
CA GLU A 14 -1.92 -7.43 21.66
C GLU A 14 -1.53 -7.03 20.23
N ALA A 15 -1.42 -8.00 19.31
CA ALA A 15 -1.16 -7.71 17.91
C ALA A 15 -2.33 -6.96 17.24
N GLU A 16 -3.57 -7.34 17.55
CA GLU A 16 -4.78 -6.65 17.06
C GLU A 16 -4.89 -5.22 17.61
N GLU A 17 -4.61 -5.02 18.90
CA GLU A 17 -4.58 -3.70 19.53
C GLU A 17 -3.49 -2.80 18.92
N LEU A 18 -2.29 -3.33 18.72
CA LEU A 18 -1.20 -2.62 18.05
C LEU A 18 -1.57 -2.25 16.61
N PHE A 19 -2.25 -3.14 15.89
CA PHE A 19 -2.70 -2.87 14.53
C PHE A 19 -3.72 -1.73 14.52
N ALA A 20 -4.73 -1.81 15.38
CA ALA A 20 -5.77 -0.78 15.51
C ALA A 20 -5.17 0.59 15.88
N ALA A 21 -4.25 0.62 16.86
CA ALA A 21 -3.53 1.83 17.24
C ALA A 21 -2.72 2.41 16.07
N GLY A 22 -2.03 1.54 15.32
CA GLY A 22 -1.28 1.94 14.11
C GLY A 22 -2.18 2.58 13.04
N ILE A 23 -3.38 2.02 12.81
CA ILE A 23 -4.37 2.60 11.87
C ILE A 23 -4.82 3.99 12.32
N SER A 24 -5.16 4.15 13.61
CA SER A 24 -5.58 5.44 14.16
C SER A 24 -4.47 6.49 14.02
N LEU A 25 -3.24 6.15 14.40
CA LEU A 25 -2.08 7.04 14.28
C LEU A 25 -1.81 7.41 12.82
N LEU A 26 -1.85 6.44 11.90
CA LEU A 26 -1.67 6.68 10.47
C LEU A 26 -2.75 7.62 9.91
N SER A 27 -4.00 7.44 10.33
CA SER A 27 -5.13 8.33 9.98
C SER A 27 -4.93 9.75 10.50
N CYS A 28 -4.31 9.89 11.67
CA CYS A 28 -3.93 11.17 12.28
C CYS A 28 -2.62 11.75 11.72
N LYS A 29 -1.99 11.11 10.72
CA LYS A 29 -0.69 11.49 10.13
C LYS A 29 0.50 11.39 11.08
N ALA A 30 0.39 10.63 12.17
CA ALA A 30 1.50 10.31 13.06
C ALA A 30 2.31 9.12 12.50
N PHE A 31 2.96 9.32 11.35
CA PHE A 31 3.59 8.24 10.57
C PHE A 31 4.68 7.46 11.32
N PRO A 32 5.61 8.10 12.07
CA PRO A 32 6.63 7.36 12.81
C PRO A 32 6.03 6.46 13.91
N ASP A 33 5.05 6.98 14.65
CA ASP A 33 4.39 6.23 15.73
C ASP A 33 3.58 5.06 15.18
N ALA A 34 2.84 5.28 14.07
CA ALA A 34 2.13 4.23 13.37
C ALA A 34 3.09 3.12 12.89
N TYR A 35 4.22 3.49 12.29
CA TYR A 35 5.24 2.54 11.87
C TYR A 35 5.77 1.70 13.03
N LEU A 36 6.03 2.33 14.18
CA LEU A 36 6.49 1.62 15.39
C LEU A 36 5.45 0.62 15.90
N CYS A 37 4.16 0.97 15.90
CA CYS A 37 3.07 0.04 16.22
C CYS A 37 3.10 -1.18 15.30
N PHE A 38 3.13 -0.95 13.98
CA PHE A 38 3.15 -2.04 12.99
C PHE A 38 4.44 -2.88 13.06
N ASN A 39 5.58 -2.28 13.37
CA ASN A 39 6.86 -2.98 13.42
C ASN A 39 6.98 -3.96 14.60
N ARG A 40 6.15 -3.80 15.62
CA ARG A 40 6.08 -4.72 16.76
C ARG A 40 5.29 -5.99 16.46
N ILE A 41 4.47 -6.00 15.41
CA ILE A 41 3.64 -7.15 15.05
C ILE A 41 4.49 -8.18 14.28
N PRO A 42 4.64 -9.42 14.77
CA PRO A 42 5.56 -10.40 14.20
C PRO A 42 4.97 -11.13 12.99
N ASN A 43 3.65 -11.39 12.99
CA ASN A 43 2.99 -12.06 11.89
C ASN A 43 2.71 -11.05 10.76
N LYS A 44 3.31 -11.30 9.59
CA LYS A 44 3.19 -10.43 8.43
C LYS A 44 2.07 -10.92 7.53
N ASP A 45 1.02 -10.12 7.41
CA ASP A 45 0.06 -10.21 6.31
C ASP A 45 0.23 -9.02 5.35
N PHE A 46 -0.50 -9.04 4.23
CA PHE A 46 -0.41 -7.97 3.23
C PHE A 46 -0.90 -6.60 3.78
N ARG A 47 -1.81 -6.60 4.76
CA ARG A 47 -2.42 -5.38 5.32
C ARG A 47 -1.39 -4.66 6.19
N LEU A 48 -0.71 -5.41 7.05
CA LEU A 48 0.38 -4.91 7.88
C LEU A 48 1.50 -4.35 7.00
N LEU A 49 1.94 -5.10 5.99
CA LEU A 49 3.01 -4.68 5.09
C LEU A 49 2.63 -3.43 4.29
N TYR A 50 1.40 -3.35 3.77
CA TYR A 50 0.90 -2.16 3.09
C TYR A 50 0.89 -0.94 4.02
N ASN A 51 0.38 -1.08 5.24
CA ASN A 51 0.29 0.05 6.17
C ASN A 51 1.67 0.55 6.61
N LYS A 52 2.65 -0.36 6.79
CA LYS A 52 4.06 0.03 6.97
C LYS A 52 4.59 0.77 5.75
N ALA A 53 4.33 0.27 4.55
CA ALA A 53 4.76 0.91 3.31
C ALA A 53 4.16 2.31 3.16
N LEU A 54 2.89 2.49 3.53
CA LEU A 54 2.24 3.80 3.52
C LEU A 54 2.93 4.76 4.49
N CYS A 55 3.30 4.31 5.70
CA CYS A 55 4.12 5.13 6.61
C CYS A 55 5.44 5.56 5.94
N CYS A 56 6.16 4.61 5.31
CA CYS A 56 7.41 4.88 4.59
C CYS A 56 7.23 5.89 3.45
N PHE A 57 6.17 5.75 2.65
CA PHE A 57 5.87 6.68 1.55
C PHE A 57 5.66 8.10 2.06
N MET A 58 4.92 8.26 3.15
CA MET A 58 4.59 9.57 3.72
C MET A 58 5.80 10.31 4.30
N VAL A 59 6.89 9.59 4.62
CA VAL A 59 8.17 10.15 5.07
C VAL A 59 9.27 10.05 4.00
N GLU A 60 8.89 9.83 2.74
CA GLU A 60 9.78 9.78 1.57
C GLU A 60 10.84 8.66 1.58
N TRP A 61 10.63 7.60 2.38
CA TRP A 61 11.49 6.42 2.36
C TRP A 61 11.04 5.42 1.26
N TYR A 62 11.22 5.84 0.01
CA TYR A 62 10.64 5.16 -1.15
C TYR A 62 11.19 3.76 -1.40
N ASP A 63 12.47 3.48 -1.14
CA ASP A 63 13.05 2.15 -1.31
C ASP A 63 12.39 1.10 -0.41
N GLU A 64 12.24 1.42 0.88
CA GLU A 64 11.60 0.53 1.85
C GLU A 64 10.10 0.41 1.58
N CYS A 65 9.45 1.51 1.18
CA CYS A 65 8.07 1.49 0.71
C CYS A 65 7.89 0.50 -0.44
N TYR A 66 8.70 0.59 -1.49
CA TYR A 66 8.59 -0.29 -2.65
C TYR A 66 8.88 -1.75 -2.31
N ARG A 67 9.88 -2.00 -1.46
CA ARG A 67 10.22 -3.34 -0.97
C ARG A 67 9.04 -3.99 -0.22
N LEU A 68 8.43 -3.24 0.70
CA LEU A 68 7.26 -3.69 1.48
C LEU A 68 6.04 -3.92 0.59
N LEU A 69 5.79 -3.07 -0.41
CA LEU A 69 4.69 -3.25 -1.36
C LEU A 69 4.88 -4.49 -2.23
N CYS A 70 6.10 -4.76 -2.68
CA CYS A 70 6.40 -6.00 -3.40
C CYS A 70 6.19 -7.25 -2.52
N GLU A 71 6.54 -7.18 -1.23
CA GLU A 71 6.29 -8.27 -0.27
C GLU A 71 4.79 -8.46 -0.03
N ALA A 72 4.06 -7.37 0.21
CA ALA A 72 2.61 -7.39 0.39
C ALA A 72 1.89 -7.97 -0.82
N GLU A 73 2.26 -7.55 -2.03
CA GLU A 73 1.67 -8.03 -3.27
C GLU A 73 1.84 -9.54 -3.47
N ARG A 74 3.00 -10.11 -3.09
CA ARG A 74 3.24 -11.56 -3.18
C ARG A 74 2.37 -12.37 -2.23
N LEU A 75 1.96 -11.77 -1.10
CA LEU A 75 1.05 -12.41 -0.14
C LEU A 75 -0.41 -12.33 -0.60
N MET A 76 -0.73 -11.49 -1.58
CA MET A 76 -2.05 -11.44 -2.19
C MET A 76 -2.07 -12.43 -3.34
N SER A 77 -2.80 -13.54 -3.19
CA SER A 77 -3.00 -14.55 -4.24
C SER A 77 -3.58 -13.89 -5.49
N GLY A 78 -2.73 -13.53 -6.46
CA GLY A 78 -3.18 -12.99 -7.74
C GLY A 78 -3.99 -14.05 -8.48
N GLY A 79 -5.26 -13.79 -8.80
CA GLY A 79 -6.02 -14.81 -9.52
C GLY A 79 -7.38 -14.38 -10.03
N ASP A 80 -8.30 -13.97 -9.17
CA ASP A 80 -9.57 -13.49 -9.66
C ASP A 80 -9.43 -12.01 -9.99
N VAL A 81 -9.09 -11.79 -11.27
CA VAL A 81 -9.37 -10.61 -12.09
C VAL A 81 -10.19 -9.64 -11.28
N ILE A 82 -9.59 -8.52 -10.88
CA ILE A 82 -10.24 -7.45 -10.12
C ILE A 82 -11.67 -7.34 -10.65
N ARG A 83 -12.63 -7.99 -9.98
CA ARG A 83 -14.04 -7.89 -10.34
C ARG A 83 -14.38 -6.49 -9.84
N MET A 84 -14.05 -5.50 -10.67
CA MET A 84 -14.16 -4.09 -10.35
C MET A 84 -15.60 -3.64 -10.21
N ALA A 85 -16.56 -4.57 -10.23
CA ALA A 85 -17.97 -4.29 -10.24
C ALA A 85 -18.66 -4.96 -9.06
N GLU A 86 -18.61 -4.28 -7.92
CA GLU A 86 -19.74 -4.25 -6.97
C GLU A 86 -20.20 -2.81 -6.68
N LEU A 87 -19.40 -1.80 -7.06
CA LEU A 87 -19.73 -0.40 -6.85
C LEU A 87 -20.48 0.18 -8.06
N PRO A 88 -21.55 0.95 -7.85
CA PRO A 88 -22.19 1.75 -8.90
C PRO A 88 -21.19 2.65 -9.64
N GLU A 89 -21.42 2.89 -10.93
CA GLU A 89 -20.54 3.66 -11.82
C GLU A 89 -20.17 5.04 -11.24
N THR A 90 -21.09 5.70 -10.54
CA THR A 90 -20.85 6.99 -9.87
C THR A 90 -19.72 6.91 -8.84
N PHE A 91 -19.64 5.84 -8.05
CA PHE A 91 -18.56 5.64 -7.08
C PHE A 91 -17.23 5.28 -7.77
N LEU A 92 -17.29 4.50 -8.85
CA LEU A 92 -16.10 4.17 -9.64
C LEU A 92 -15.49 5.43 -10.25
N ARG A 93 -16.31 6.29 -10.85
CA ARG A 93 -15.85 7.56 -11.41
C ARG A 93 -15.22 8.46 -10.36
N TYR A 94 -15.82 8.56 -9.16
CA TYR A 94 -15.22 9.29 -8.05
C TYR A 94 -13.83 8.75 -7.68
N ASP A 95 -13.68 7.43 -7.58
CA ASP A 95 -12.40 6.77 -7.25
C ASP A 95 -11.33 6.99 -8.34
N TYR A 96 -11.72 6.95 -9.62
CA TYR A 96 -10.83 7.17 -10.76
C TYR A 96 -10.39 8.64 -10.91
N ASP A 97 -11.30 9.58 -10.62
CA ASP A 97 -11.12 11.00 -10.94
C ASP A 97 -10.42 11.81 -9.85
N GLY A 98 -10.60 11.46 -8.57
CA GLY A 98 -10.08 12.30 -7.48
C GLY A 98 -10.41 11.88 -6.05
N GLY A 99 -10.75 10.62 -5.80
CA GLY A 99 -10.85 10.10 -4.43
C GLY A 99 -9.52 10.22 -3.66
N PRO A 100 -9.54 10.03 -2.33
CA PRO A 100 -8.30 10.01 -1.53
C PRO A 100 -7.26 9.09 -2.17
N LEU A 101 -6.04 9.61 -2.37
CA LEU A 101 -4.99 8.87 -3.07
C LEU A 101 -4.58 7.63 -2.28
N PHE A 102 -4.33 7.79 -0.99
CA PHE A 102 -3.91 6.73 -0.09
C PHE A 102 -4.63 6.80 1.25
N TYR A 103 -5.03 5.64 1.75
CA TYR A 103 -5.63 5.47 3.06
C TYR A 103 -5.10 4.18 3.72
N PRO A 104 -5.11 4.09 5.07
CA PRO A 104 -4.79 2.86 5.79
C PRO A 104 -5.74 1.73 5.41
N ILE A 105 -5.22 0.53 5.24
CA ILE A 105 -6.05 -0.67 5.02
C ILE A 105 -6.42 -1.26 6.39
N PRO A 106 -7.69 -1.19 6.82
CA PRO A 106 -8.12 -1.80 8.07
C PRO A 106 -8.27 -3.32 7.94
N GLN A 107 -8.38 -3.98 9.09
CA GLN A 107 -8.77 -5.38 9.15
C GLN A 107 -10.18 -5.54 8.55
N GLY A 108 -10.39 -6.61 7.78
CA GLY A 108 -11.71 -6.92 7.20
C GLY A 108 -12.07 -6.20 5.89
N ILE A 109 -11.19 -5.32 5.35
CA ILE A 109 -11.42 -4.78 4.00
C ILE A 109 -11.44 -5.94 2.97
N PRO A 110 -12.33 -5.89 1.96
CA PRO A 110 -12.27 -6.81 0.82
C PRO A 110 -10.91 -6.77 0.13
N GLU A 111 -10.36 -7.95 -0.17
CA GLU A 111 -9.00 -8.06 -0.74
C GLU A 111 -8.87 -7.36 -2.09
N SER A 112 -9.93 -7.33 -2.89
CA SER A 112 -9.97 -6.62 -4.17
C SER A 112 -9.78 -5.09 -4.03
N LEU A 113 -10.33 -4.50 -2.95
CA LEU A 113 -10.15 -3.08 -2.62
C LEU A 113 -8.75 -2.83 -2.09
N ALA A 114 -8.26 -3.69 -1.21
CA ALA A 114 -6.88 -3.63 -0.72
C ALA A 114 -5.86 -3.72 -1.86
N TYR A 115 -6.06 -4.63 -2.81
CA TYR A 115 -5.14 -4.86 -3.92
C TYR A 115 -5.05 -3.65 -4.83
N ARG A 116 -6.22 -3.07 -5.18
CA ARG A 116 -6.31 -1.81 -5.91
C ARG A 116 -5.53 -0.69 -5.21
N GLN A 117 -5.73 -0.56 -3.90
CA GLN A 117 -5.09 0.48 -3.12
C GLN A 117 -3.56 0.27 -3.02
N LEU A 118 -3.12 -0.98 -2.88
CA LEU A 118 -1.71 -1.37 -2.97
C LEU A 118 -1.10 -0.97 -4.31
N LEU A 119 -1.76 -1.29 -5.43
CA LEU A 119 -1.26 -0.97 -6.76
C LEU A 119 -1.13 0.53 -6.99
N ARG A 120 -2.10 1.33 -6.53
CA ARG A 120 -2.05 2.79 -6.62
C ARG A 120 -0.84 3.36 -5.88
N LEU A 121 -0.59 2.93 -4.64
CA LEU A 121 0.58 3.37 -3.88
C LEU A 121 1.89 2.88 -4.52
N LYS A 122 1.90 1.65 -5.05
CA LYS A 122 3.07 1.08 -5.73
C LYS A 122 3.42 1.84 -7.01
N ALA A 123 2.43 2.30 -7.79
CA ALA A 123 2.67 3.12 -8.98
C ALA A 123 3.33 4.45 -8.63
N GLU A 124 2.84 5.13 -7.59
CA GLU A 124 3.40 6.41 -7.13
C GLU A 124 4.81 6.25 -6.57
N THR A 125 5.04 5.19 -5.79
CA THR A 125 6.37 4.85 -5.27
C THR A 125 7.34 4.48 -6.39
N ALA A 126 6.89 3.66 -7.35
CA ALA A 126 7.68 3.28 -8.53
C ALA A 126 8.08 4.51 -9.36
N PHE A 127 7.16 5.46 -9.54
CA PHE A 127 7.45 6.70 -10.23
C PHE A 127 8.52 7.54 -9.50
N LYS A 128 8.45 7.62 -8.17
CA LYS A 128 9.47 8.30 -7.34
C LYS A 128 10.85 7.64 -7.43
N LEU A 129 10.89 6.35 -7.72
CA LEU A 129 12.10 5.57 -7.95
C LEU A 129 12.49 5.46 -9.44
N HIS A 130 11.84 6.22 -10.33
CA HIS A 130 12.10 6.20 -11.79
C HIS A 130 11.86 4.83 -12.47
N LEU A 131 11.03 3.97 -11.86
CA LEU A 131 10.67 2.65 -12.40
C LEU A 131 9.47 2.77 -13.37
N TYR A 132 9.64 3.50 -14.47
CA TYR A 132 8.52 3.85 -15.36
C TYR A 132 7.83 2.65 -16.04
N SER A 133 8.56 1.58 -16.32
CA SER A 133 7.98 0.33 -16.83
C SER A 133 7.01 -0.31 -15.85
N GLU A 134 7.32 -0.24 -14.55
CA GLU A 134 6.46 -0.73 -13.47
C GLU A 134 5.16 0.10 -13.38
N VAL A 135 5.27 1.44 -13.51
CA VAL A 135 4.10 2.33 -13.53
C VAL A 135 3.15 1.95 -14.69
N LYS A 136 3.70 1.73 -15.88
CA LYS A 136 2.93 1.31 -17.07
C LYS A 136 2.28 -0.08 -16.87
N ALA A 137 3.02 -1.04 -16.31
CA ALA A 137 2.48 -2.37 -16.00
C ALA A 137 1.35 -2.31 -14.97
N ILE A 138 1.48 -1.48 -13.94
CA ILE A 138 0.44 -1.28 -12.93
C ILE A 138 -0.80 -0.61 -13.53
N SER A 139 -0.64 0.42 -14.37
CA SER A 139 -1.78 1.05 -15.05
C SER A 139 -2.57 0.03 -15.87
N ALA A 140 -1.89 -0.82 -16.65
CA ALA A 140 -2.53 -1.87 -17.44
C ALA A 140 -3.36 -2.83 -16.56
N ARG A 141 -2.82 -3.22 -15.40
CA ARG A 141 -3.52 -4.09 -14.43
C ARG A 141 -4.73 -3.41 -13.78
N LEU A 142 -4.70 -2.09 -13.66
CA LEU A 142 -5.83 -1.26 -13.21
C LEU A 142 -6.76 -0.83 -14.36
N GLY A 143 -6.49 -1.28 -15.59
CA GLY A 143 -7.29 -1.00 -16.78
C GLY A 143 -7.18 0.43 -17.30
N GLY A 144 -6.12 1.18 -16.97
CA GLY A 144 -5.89 2.54 -17.47
C GLY A 144 -6.91 3.57 -17.02
N ARG A 145 -7.60 3.34 -15.89
CA ARG A 145 -8.74 4.17 -15.45
C ARG A 145 -8.38 5.29 -14.48
N TYR A 146 -7.28 5.17 -13.74
CA TYR A 146 -6.94 6.12 -12.68
C TYR A 146 -6.17 7.32 -13.22
N LYS A 147 -6.81 8.50 -13.21
CA LYS A 147 -6.24 9.73 -13.76
C LYS A 147 -4.89 10.12 -13.15
N HIS A 148 -4.67 9.83 -11.86
CA HIS A 148 -3.40 10.16 -11.21
C HIS A 148 -2.24 9.33 -11.79
N ILE A 149 -2.44 8.04 -12.06
CA ILE A 149 -1.41 7.16 -12.64
C ILE A 149 -1.13 7.54 -14.09
N GLU A 150 -2.17 7.87 -14.87
CA GLU A 150 -1.98 8.34 -16.25
C GLU A 150 -1.16 9.64 -16.30
N LYS A 151 -1.34 10.54 -15.33
CA LYS A 151 -0.48 11.73 -15.19
C LYS A 151 0.98 11.37 -14.91
N LEU A 152 1.25 10.32 -14.13
CA LEU A 152 2.62 9.85 -13.88
C LEU A 152 3.25 9.32 -15.17
N ILE A 153 2.51 8.54 -15.96
CA ILE A 153 3.00 8.00 -17.24
C ILE A 153 3.37 9.13 -18.20
N ASN A 154 2.51 10.15 -18.33
CA ASN A 154 2.79 11.29 -19.20
C ASN A 154 4.05 12.05 -18.75
N LYS A 155 4.18 12.32 -17.44
CA LYS A 155 5.39 12.96 -16.89
C LYS A 155 6.66 12.13 -17.08
N GLY A 156 6.57 10.81 -16.97
CA GLY A 156 7.71 9.91 -17.18
C GLY A 156 8.19 9.96 -18.63
N ASN A 157 7.25 9.94 -19.59
CA ASN A 157 7.59 10.04 -21.02
C ASN A 157 8.26 11.37 -21.37
N ASP A 158 7.89 12.49 -20.72
CA ASP A 158 8.55 13.78 -20.94
C ASP A 158 10.01 13.78 -20.43
N ASN A 159 10.28 13.06 -19.34
CA ASN A 159 11.63 12.94 -18.77
C ASN A 159 12.53 11.96 -19.52
N ASP A 160 11.97 10.92 -20.14
CA ASP A 160 12.72 9.96 -20.98
C ASP A 160 13.14 10.59 -22.33
N ASN A 161 12.56 11.73 -22.71
CA ASN A 161 12.82 12.46 -23.95
C ASN A 161 13.82 13.64 -23.78
N LEU A 162 14.46 13.77 -22.62
CA LEU A 162 15.45 14.81 -22.31
C LEU A 162 16.86 14.20 -22.12
#